data_AF-A0A931Z869-F1
#
_entry.id   AF-A0A931Z869-F1
#
_cell.length_a   1.000
_cell.length_b   1.000
_cell.length_c   1.000
_cell.angle_alpha   90.00
_cell.angle_beta   90.00
_cell.angle_gamma   90.00
#
_symmetry.space_group_name_H-M   'P 1'
#
loop_
_entity.id
_entity.type
_entity.pdbx_description
1 polymer ?
#
loop_
_entity_poly.entity_id
_entity_poly.type
_entity_poly.pdbx_seq_one_letter_code
_entity_poly.pdbx_strand_id
1 'polypeptide(L)'
;MSAPSQLPLFHVLGFSGHRQVVNSVGVAATIAQVLESLRSETRGEWIALSSVAAGGDQLFVGEALRADFSWHAILPLPRAEFAKDFSPEGWAEVEKLLAHAEHARVITEHGAREDAYLDCGIETVNSADVLLAVWDGQPARGKGGTAEVVEYARAIGKPLAIVDPTTLTVSRENFDNLKREDADLAKLNALPTAESGWGHNPFGAPDFIFEFQRKCDHAASRGAPYFRRLIVFTVILHVAATLVAAAALSFDLHWFVLPWIKLACLLGALGVAVLLQRHHHSMHNWVNCRLAAEFCRSALATWGLPRAAPLFEDIDLPHVRGLTRSLHILHSRSVSDRSISIEEFKRLYLEKRIDDQLAYYRIQESRALPQFARLKAGFWIATLLALCCTFAYALGHTLHAEVTAWMQDTFFYFLPISLPVVAAAFISFVSINDLQRRVARYREMHQMLDDARRRLHFCETWSSVERLVLRTERALRQEMLEWHSITSFSESH
;
A
#
# COMPACT_ATOMS: atom_id res chain seq x y z
N MET A 1 16.71 6.64 20.42
CA MET A 1 17.35 6.47 19.10
C MET A 1 16.88 5.13 18.54
N SER A 2 16.07 5.14 17.48
CA SER A 2 15.65 3.91 16.79
C SER A 2 16.87 3.19 16.20
N ALA A 3 16.82 1.86 16.11
CA ALA A 3 17.85 1.09 15.42
C ALA A 3 18.01 1.60 13.97
N PRO A 4 19.19 1.46 13.32
CA PRO A 4 19.57 2.21 12.11
C PRO A 4 18.73 2.00 10.85
N SER A 5 17.65 1.20 10.91
CA SER A 5 16.73 0.95 9.79
C SER A 5 15.28 0.73 10.25
N GLN A 6 14.88 1.29 11.39
CA GLN A 6 13.50 1.16 11.90
C GLN A 6 12.72 2.45 11.74
N LEU A 7 11.49 2.33 11.23
CA LEU A 7 10.55 3.44 11.25
C LEU A 7 9.88 3.51 12.65
N PRO A 8 9.75 4.72 13.23
CA PRO A 8 9.02 4.93 14.47
C PRO A 8 7.53 4.59 14.28
N LEU A 9 6.83 4.32 15.38
CA LEU A 9 5.38 4.21 15.41
C LEU A 9 4.80 5.55 15.88
N PHE A 10 3.81 6.07 15.18
CA PHE A 10 3.11 7.30 15.56
C PHE A 10 1.62 7.05 15.83
N HIS A 11 1.14 7.67 16.90
CA HIS A 11 -0.26 7.74 17.27
C HIS A 11 -0.78 9.16 17.17
N VAL A 12 -2.06 9.33 16.83
CA VAL A 12 -2.68 10.65 16.71
C VAL A 12 -3.79 10.81 17.75
N LEU A 13 -3.70 11.85 18.57
CA LEU A 13 -4.72 12.25 19.52
C LEU A 13 -5.45 13.48 18.96
N GLY A 14 -6.66 13.26 18.44
CA GLY A 14 -7.54 14.34 18.00
C GLY A 14 -8.22 15.00 19.19
N PHE A 15 -8.55 16.29 19.06
CA PHE A 15 -9.28 17.02 20.10
C PHE A 15 -10.56 17.67 19.59
N SER A 16 -11.59 17.71 20.43
CA SER A 16 -12.76 18.56 20.25
C SER A 16 -13.26 19.07 21.60
N GLY A 17 -13.64 20.34 21.72
CA GLY A 17 -14.14 20.86 22.98
C GLY A 17 -14.91 22.16 22.87
N HIS A 18 -15.56 22.55 23.95
CA HIS A 18 -16.30 23.80 24.01
C HIS A 18 -15.40 25.03 23.90
N ARG A 19 -15.92 26.09 23.25
CA ARG A 19 -15.22 27.38 23.15
C ARG A 19 -15.16 28.16 24.45
N GLN A 20 -16.10 27.89 25.36
CA GLN A 20 -16.12 28.46 26.71
C GLN A 20 -15.96 27.32 27.72
N VAL A 21 -14.82 27.31 28.40
CA VAL A 21 -14.50 26.31 29.43
C VAL A 21 -14.52 27.01 30.78
N VAL A 22 -15.52 26.70 31.62
CA VAL A 22 -15.74 27.38 32.91
C VAL A 22 -14.59 27.11 33.89
N ASN A 23 -14.14 25.86 34.00
CA ASN A 23 -13.01 25.47 34.84
C ASN A 23 -11.77 25.14 33.99
N SER A 24 -11.19 26.16 33.35
CA SER A 24 -10.05 25.98 32.44
C SER A 24 -8.84 25.32 33.10
N VAL A 25 -8.54 25.65 34.37
CA VAL A 25 -7.40 25.08 35.11
C VAL A 25 -7.63 23.59 35.42
N GLY A 26 -8.82 23.23 35.91
CA GLY A 26 -9.16 21.84 36.19
C GLY A 26 -9.19 20.98 34.92
N VAL A 27 -9.76 21.51 33.84
CA VAL A 27 -9.78 20.83 32.53
C VAL A 27 -8.37 20.66 31.99
N ALA A 28 -7.51 21.68 32.04
CA ALA A 28 -6.12 21.60 31.63
C ALA A 28 -5.34 20.52 32.41
N ALA A 29 -5.48 20.47 33.74
CA ALA A 29 -4.87 19.43 34.57
C ALA A 29 -5.38 18.02 34.19
N THR A 30 -6.66 17.90 33.85
CA THR A 30 -7.26 16.63 33.44
C THR A 30 -6.78 16.20 32.05
N ILE A 31 -6.66 17.14 31.10
CA ILE A 31 -6.06 16.90 29.79
C ILE A 31 -4.62 16.38 29.98
N ALA A 32 -3.81 17.03 30.82
CA ALA A 32 -2.45 16.59 31.10
C ALA A 32 -2.39 15.15 31.65
N GLN A 33 -3.32 14.77 32.54
CA GLN A 33 -3.44 13.40 33.04
C GLN A 33 -3.77 12.40 31.93
N VAL A 34 -4.67 12.76 31.00
CA VAL A 34 -5.00 11.91 29.85
C VAL A 34 -3.79 11.73 28.93
N LEU A 35 -3.05 12.81 28.64
CA LEU A 35 -1.83 12.75 27.82
C LEU A 35 -0.79 11.80 28.42
N GLU A 36 -0.54 11.89 29.72
CA GLU A 36 0.42 11.02 30.42
C GLU A 36 -0.04 9.56 30.44
N SER A 37 -1.34 9.33 30.65
CA SER A 37 -1.91 7.97 30.61
C SER A 37 -1.76 7.33 29.23
N LEU A 38 -2.03 8.08 28.15
CA LEU A 38 -1.88 7.57 26.79
C LEU A 38 -0.42 7.24 26.46
N ARG A 39 0.52 8.10 26.88
CA ARG A 39 1.96 7.89 26.69
C ARG A 39 2.49 6.66 27.44
N SER A 40 1.97 6.38 28.64
CA SER A 40 2.39 5.21 29.42
C SER A 40 1.77 3.90 28.96
N GLU A 41 0.58 3.95 28.34
CA GLU A 41 -0.16 2.76 27.87
C GLU A 41 0.24 2.27 26.48
N THR A 42 0.83 3.11 25.63
CA THR A 42 1.17 2.76 24.24
C THR A 42 2.65 2.96 23.94
N ARG A 43 3.14 2.23 22.92
CA ARG A 43 4.49 2.43 22.40
C ARG A 43 4.47 3.43 21.26
N GLY A 44 5.58 4.12 21.06
CA GLY A 44 5.71 5.09 19.97
C GLY A 44 5.42 6.50 20.44
N GLU A 45 5.33 7.40 19.48
CA GLU A 45 5.21 8.83 19.70
C GLU A 45 3.77 9.28 19.45
N TRP A 46 3.26 10.18 20.29
CA TRP A 46 1.93 10.76 20.13
C TRP A 46 2.00 12.14 19.49
N ILE A 47 1.08 12.39 18.56
CA ILE A 47 0.89 13.69 17.92
C ILE A 47 -0.48 14.23 18.30
N ALA A 48 -0.51 15.43 18.85
CA ALA A 48 -1.74 16.17 19.10
C ALA A 48 -2.27 16.75 17.78
N LEU A 49 -3.57 16.57 17.50
CA LEU A 49 -4.25 17.09 16.33
C LEU A 49 -5.40 17.99 16.79
N SER A 50 -5.36 19.26 16.43
CA SER A 50 -6.31 20.27 16.92
C SER A 50 -6.57 21.37 15.89
N SER A 51 -7.77 21.95 15.95
CA SER A 51 -8.13 23.10 15.12
C SER A 51 -7.64 24.43 15.68
N VAL A 52 -7.13 24.42 16.92
CA VAL A 52 -6.71 25.61 17.68
C VAL A 52 -7.80 26.70 17.78
N ALA A 53 -9.07 26.27 17.74
CA ALA A 53 -10.21 27.14 18.02
C ALA A 53 -10.14 27.76 19.43
N ALA A 54 -10.82 28.89 19.64
CA ALA A 54 -10.85 29.52 20.96
C ALA A 54 -11.38 28.55 22.04
N GLY A 55 -10.77 28.56 23.22
CA GLY A 55 -11.23 27.76 24.36
C GLY A 55 -10.49 26.42 24.51
N GLY A 56 -11.24 25.31 24.45
CA GLY A 56 -10.71 23.97 24.71
C GLY A 56 -9.51 23.57 23.84
N ASP A 57 -9.56 23.87 22.54
CA ASP A 57 -8.49 23.51 21.60
C ASP A 57 -7.15 24.18 21.94
N GLN A 58 -7.18 25.45 22.38
CA GLN A 58 -5.99 26.18 22.82
C GLN A 58 -5.42 25.60 24.12
N LEU A 59 -6.28 25.22 25.07
CA LEU A 59 -5.84 24.55 26.30
C LEU A 59 -5.17 23.21 25.97
N PHE A 60 -5.79 22.41 25.09
CA PHE A 60 -5.25 21.13 24.66
C PHE A 60 -3.88 21.26 23.99
N VAL A 61 -3.72 22.18 23.04
CA VAL A 61 -2.41 22.41 22.38
C VAL A 61 -1.37 22.90 23.40
N GLY A 62 -1.77 23.78 24.33
CA GLY A 62 -0.90 24.24 25.40
C GLY A 62 -0.39 23.10 26.30
N GLU A 63 -1.27 22.19 26.74
CA GLU A 63 -0.88 21.02 27.53
C GLU A 63 -0.07 20.01 26.72
N ALA A 64 -0.40 19.80 25.44
CA ALA A 64 0.37 18.95 24.54
C ALA A 64 1.83 19.45 24.42
N LEU A 65 2.02 20.74 24.19
CA LEU A 65 3.36 21.36 24.13
C LEU A 65 4.11 21.24 25.47
N ARG A 66 3.44 21.46 26.61
CA ARG A 66 4.07 21.26 27.94
C ARG A 66 4.46 19.81 28.20
N ALA A 67 3.69 18.87 27.68
CA ALA A 67 3.98 17.45 27.75
C ALA A 67 5.01 16.99 26.71
N ASP A 68 5.57 17.88 25.88
CA ASP A 68 6.51 17.52 24.79
C ASP A 68 5.86 16.59 23.75
N PHE A 69 4.59 16.82 23.42
CA PHE A 69 3.95 16.23 22.26
C PHE A 69 4.22 17.10 21.05
N SER A 70 4.60 16.45 19.95
CA SER A 70 4.46 17.05 18.62
C SER A 70 3.00 17.35 18.33
N TRP A 71 2.73 18.40 17.57
CA TRP A 71 1.35 18.75 17.25
C TRP A 71 1.17 19.25 15.82
N HIS A 72 0.02 18.90 15.26
CA HIS A 72 -0.42 19.23 13.92
C HIS A 72 -1.70 20.09 14.00
N ALA A 73 -1.73 21.15 13.20
CA ALA A 73 -2.90 22.01 13.05
C ALA A 73 -3.81 21.51 11.92
N ILE A 74 -5.10 21.38 12.21
CA ILE A 74 -6.15 21.12 11.23
C ILE A 74 -7.14 22.29 11.21
N LEU A 75 -6.92 23.23 10.29
CA LEU A 75 -7.70 24.46 10.25
C LEU A 75 -9.01 24.23 9.46
N PRO A 76 -10.17 24.62 9.99
CA PRO A 76 -11.43 24.52 9.25
C PRO A 76 -11.45 25.45 8.03
N LEU A 77 -10.82 26.62 8.16
CA LEU A 77 -10.85 27.71 7.18
C LEU A 77 -9.42 28.20 6.89
N PRO A 78 -9.20 28.89 5.75
CA PRO A 78 -7.94 29.58 5.50
C PRO A 78 -7.61 30.55 6.63
N ARG A 79 -6.31 30.72 6.94
CA ARG A 79 -5.84 31.53 8.09
C ARG A 79 -6.50 32.90 8.18
N ALA A 80 -6.62 33.61 7.06
CA ALA A 80 -7.23 34.96 7.02
C ALA A 80 -8.73 34.96 7.39
N GLU A 81 -9.47 33.89 7.06
CA GLU A 81 -10.89 33.74 7.39
C GLU A 81 -11.11 33.19 8.79
N PHE A 82 -10.20 32.34 9.27
CA PHE A 82 -10.21 31.81 10.63
C PHE A 82 -9.84 32.90 11.65
N ALA A 83 -8.93 33.82 11.31
CA ALA A 83 -8.52 34.93 12.17
C ALA A 83 -9.70 35.82 12.62
N LYS A 84 -10.76 35.90 11.79
CA LYS A 84 -11.96 36.70 12.07
C LYS A 84 -12.78 36.17 13.27
N ASP A 85 -12.53 34.93 13.71
CA ASP A 85 -13.21 34.32 14.86
C ASP A 85 -12.56 34.72 16.21
N PHE A 86 -11.48 35.51 16.18
CA PHE A 86 -10.69 35.87 17.35
C PHE A 86 -10.58 37.41 17.50
N SER A 87 -10.34 37.87 18.73
CA SER A 87 -9.83 39.24 18.91
C SER A 87 -8.39 39.34 18.37
N PRO A 88 -7.88 40.55 18.08
CA PRO A 88 -6.49 40.73 17.63
C PRO A 88 -5.47 40.08 18.58
N GLU A 89 -5.67 40.20 19.89
CA GLU A 89 -4.81 39.60 20.91
C GLU A 89 -4.96 38.07 20.93
N GLY A 90 -6.18 37.57 20.82
CA GLY A 90 -6.45 36.13 20.75
C GLY A 90 -5.83 35.47 19.52
N TRP A 91 -5.87 36.14 18.37
CA TRP A 91 -5.23 35.66 17.15
C TRP A 91 -3.70 35.63 17.29
N ALA A 92 -3.09 36.64 17.91
CA ALA A 92 -1.65 36.67 18.14
C ALA A 92 -1.18 35.45 18.97
N GLU A 93 -1.95 35.00 19.95
CA GLU A 93 -1.66 33.76 20.69
C GLU A 93 -1.83 32.51 19.83
N VAL A 94 -2.87 32.45 18.99
CA VAL A 94 -3.04 31.36 18.01
C VAL A 94 -1.87 31.30 17.03
N GLU A 95 -1.37 32.44 16.57
CA GLU A 95 -0.21 32.48 15.67
C GLU A 95 1.07 32.00 16.34
N LYS A 96 1.28 32.31 17.63
CA LYS A 96 2.38 31.74 18.41
C LYS A 96 2.26 30.23 18.53
N LEU A 97 1.06 29.71 18.77
CA LEU A 97 0.84 28.27 18.79
C LEU A 97 1.16 27.69 17.41
N LEU A 98 0.51 28.18 16.34
CA LEU A 98 0.70 27.72 14.95
C LEU A 98 2.16 27.73 14.49
N ALA A 99 2.99 28.66 14.98
CA ALA A 99 4.42 28.69 14.68
C ALA A 99 5.18 27.45 15.21
N HIS A 100 4.65 26.77 16.22
CA HIS A 100 5.19 25.53 16.77
C HIS A 100 4.54 24.27 16.14
N ALA A 101 3.57 24.41 15.23
CA ALA A 101 2.97 23.25 14.57
C ALA A 101 3.99 22.61 13.62
N GLU A 102 4.19 21.29 13.72
CA GLU A 102 5.05 20.59 12.74
C GLU A 102 4.39 20.54 11.36
N HIS A 103 3.06 20.62 11.32
CA HIS A 103 2.28 20.64 10.09
C HIS A 103 0.98 21.42 10.29
N ALA A 104 0.55 22.12 9.26
CA ALA A 104 -0.73 22.80 9.23
C ALA A 104 -1.43 22.55 7.89
N ARG A 105 -2.66 22.03 7.95
CA ARG A 105 -3.52 21.82 6.78
C ARG A 105 -4.84 22.56 6.93
N VAL A 106 -5.41 23.01 5.81
CA VAL A 106 -6.73 23.64 5.74
C VAL A 106 -7.70 22.64 5.10
N ILE A 107 -8.85 22.42 5.74
CA ILE A 107 -9.83 21.42 5.27
C ILE A 107 -10.73 21.98 4.18
N THR A 108 -11.30 23.17 4.40
CA THR A 108 -12.28 23.76 3.47
C THR A 108 -11.81 25.13 3.01
N GLU A 109 -11.54 25.27 1.71
CA GLU A 109 -11.20 26.56 1.10
C GLU A 109 -12.44 27.36 0.66
N HIS A 110 -13.53 26.66 0.34
CA HIS A 110 -14.78 27.22 -0.18
C HIS A 110 -15.99 26.52 0.43
N GLY A 111 -17.04 27.28 0.77
CA GLY A 111 -18.28 26.72 1.33
C GLY A 111 -18.86 27.59 2.45
N ALA A 112 -19.95 27.12 3.06
CA ALA A 112 -20.49 27.77 4.26
C ALA A 112 -19.54 27.53 5.45
N ARG A 113 -19.37 28.54 6.31
CA ARG A 113 -18.45 28.45 7.47
C ARG A 113 -18.82 27.30 8.40
N GLU A 114 -20.11 27.11 8.66
CA GLU A 114 -20.60 26.04 9.54
C GLU A 114 -20.27 24.64 8.99
N ASP A 115 -20.33 24.46 7.67
CA ASP A 115 -19.94 23.20 7.01
C ASP A 115 -18.43 22.96 7.19
N ALA A 116 -17.60 23.98 7.03
CA ALA A 116 -16.16 23.88 7.21
C ALA A 116 -15.76 23.44 8.64
N TYR A 117 -16.50 23.88 9.66
CA TYR A 117 -16.28 23.44 11.04
C TYR A 117 -16.69 21.98 11.25
N LEU A 118 -17.82 21.56 10.68
CA LEU A 118 -18.25 20.15 10.73
C LEU A 118 -17.26 19.24 10.00
N ASP A 119 -16.85 19.61 8.78
CA ASP A 119 -15.89 18.86 7.98
C ASP A 119 -14.54 18.71 8.72
N CYS A 120 -14.07 19.79 9.36
CA CYS A 120 -12.87 19.78 10.19
C CYS A 120 -13.01 18.85 11.40
N GLY A 121 -14.17 18.85 12.06
CA GLY A 121 -14.48 17.94 13.15
C GLY A 121 -14.44 16.48 12.70
N ILE A 122 -15.13 16.15 11.60
CA ILE A 122 -15.14 14.82 10.99
C ILE A 122 -13.72 14.37 10.63
N GLU A 123 -12.94 15.23 9.99
CA GLU A 123 -11.59 14.92 9.56
C GLU A 123 -10.61 14.77 10.74
N THR A 124 -10.84 15.49 11.84
CA THR A 124 -10.12 15.27 13.11
C THR A 124 -10.36 13.85 13.63
N VAL A 125 -11.61 13.38 13.61
CA VAL A 125 -11.95 12.01 14.04
C VAL A 125 -11.33 10.97 13.11
N ASN A 126 -11.39 11.18 11.79
CA ASN A 126 -10.86 10.23 10.81
C ASN A 126 -9.34 10.05 10.94
N SER A 127 -8.63 11.14 11.15
CA SER A 127 -7.17 11.14 11.28
C SER A 127 -6.67 10.64 12.63
N ALA A 128 -7.48 10.77 13.69
CA ALA A 128 -7.12 10.37 15.04
C ALA A 128 -7.15 8.84 15.28
N ASP A 129 -6.29 8.35 16.17
CA ASP A 129 -6.42 7.02 16.77
C ASP A 129 -7.28 7.05 18.04
N VAL A 130 -7.20 8.15 18.79
CA VAL A 130 -8.03 8.45 19.95
C VAL A 130 -8.58 9.86 19.79
N LEU A 131 -9.88 10.06 20.03
CA LEU A 131 -10.46 11.39 20.19
C LEU A 131 -10.51 11.73 21.68
N LEU A 132 -9.99 12.89 22.06
CA LEU A 132 -10.20 13.52 23.36
C LEU A 132 -11.27 14.60 23.22
N ALA A 133 -12.39 14.44 23.92
CA ALA A 133 -13.48 15.40 23.92
C ALA A 133 -13.63 16.07 25.29
N VAL A 134 -13.71 17.41 25.32
CA VAL A 134 -14.18 18.14 26.52
C VAL A 134 -15.65 18.49 26.31
N TRP A 135 -16.53 17.71 26.93
CA TRP A 135 -17.98 17.73 26.63
C TRP A 135 -18.84 17.42 27.86
N ASP A 136 -19.92 18.18 28.01
CA ASP A 136 -20.86 18.12 29.15
C ASP A 136 -22.04 17.16 28.93
N GLY A 137 -22.03 16.38 27.85
CA GLY A 137 -23.11 15.46 27.50
C GLY A 137 -24.32 16.12 26.82
N GLN A 138 -24.33 17.45 26.64
CA GLN A 138 -25.47 18.16 26.07
C GLN A 138 -25.44 18.16 24.53
N PRO A 139 -26.61 18.28 23.86
CA PRO A 139 -26.70 18.38 22.41
C PRO A 139 -25.91 19.56 21.83
N ALA A 140 -25.56 19.48 20.54
CA ALA A 140 -24.88 20.57 19.85
C ALA A 140 -25.73 21.84 19.84
N ARG A 141 -25.12 23.00 20.13
CA ARG A 141 -25.78 24.33 20.06
C ARG A 141 -25.78 24.92 18.64
N GLY A 142 -25.18 24.22 17.69
CA GLY A 142 -25.03 24.61 16.29
C GLY A 142 -24.24 23.53 15.54
N LYS A 143 -24.29 23.58 14.21
CA LYS A 143 -23.63 22.61 13.32
C LYS A 143 -22.11 22.63 13.51
N GLY A 144 -21.48 21.45 13.51
CA GLY A 144 -20.04 21.29 13.77
C GLY A 144 -19.64 21.46 15.23
N GLY A 145 -20.60 21.40 16.16
CA GLY A 145 -20.32 21.42 17.60
C GLY A 145 -19.72 20.10 18.11
N THR A 146 -19.09 20.15 19.29
CA THR A 146 -18.44 18.99 19.93
C THR A 146 -19.35 17.75 20.03
N ALA A 147 -20.65 17.92 20.26
CA ALA A 147 -21.59 16.80 20.35
C ALA A 147 -21.72 16.03 19.02
N GLU A 148 -21.78 16.71 17.87
CA GLU A 148 -21.83 16.04 16.54
C GLU A 148 -20.53 15.28 16.26
N VAL A 149 -19.38 15.85 16.65
CA VAL A 149 -18.07 15.19 16.53
C VAL A 149 -17.98 13.94 17.41
N VAL A 150 -18.49 14.02 18.64
CA VAL A 150 -18.57 12.89 19.58
C VAL A 150 -19.52 11.80 19.07
N GLU A 151 -20.70 12.18 18.56
CA GLU A 151 -21.65 11.25 17.96
C GLU A 151 -21.05 10.53 16.75
N TYR A 152 -20.35 11.25 15.88
CA TYR A 152 -19.64 10.65 14.75
C TYR A 152 -18.55 9.67 15.22
N ALA A 153 -17.73 10.07 16.19
CA ALA A 153 -16.69 9.21 16.77
C ALA A 153 -17.26 7.92 17.37
N ARG A 154 -18.38 8.00 18.08
CA ARG A 154 -19.12 6.84 18.60
C ARG A 154 -19.65 5.96 17.47
N ALA A 155 -20.25 6.55 16.44
CA ALA A 155 -20.85 5.82 15.33
C ALA A 155 -19.84 4.95 14.56
N ILE A 156 -18.59 5.41 14.44
CA ILE A 156 -17.51 4.66 13.79
C ILE A 156 -16.66 3.82 14.76
N GLY A 157 -17.02 3.77 16.05
CA GLY A 157 -16.33 2.98 17.07
C GLY A 157 -14.92 3.49 17.43
N LYS A 158 -14.66 4.80 17.28
CA LYS A 158 -13.38 5.43 17.62
C LYS A 158 -13.13 5.33 19.14
N PRO A 159 -11.90 4.97 19.59
CA PRO A 159 -11.50 5.16 20.98
C PRO A 159 -11.70 6.63 21.40
N LEU A 160 -12.51 6.83 22.45
CA LEU A 160 -12.97 8.16 22.86
C LEU A 160 -12.73 8.37 24.35
N ALA A 161 -11.95 9.39 24.69
CA ALA A 161 -11.80 9.88 26.07
C ALA A 161 -12.64 11.15 26.22
N ILE A 162 -13.59 11.16 27.16
CA ILE A 162 -14.45 12.32 27.42
C ILE A 162 -14.10 12.90 28.79
N VAL A 163 -13.80 14.19 28.83
CA VAL A 163 -13.61 14.98 30.04
C VAL A 163 -14.87 15.82 30.25
N ASP A 164 -15.58 15.55 31.34
CA ASP A 164 -16.69 16.42 31.77
C ASP A 164 -16.10 17.74 32.30
N PRO A 165 -16.45 18.91 31.71
CA PRO A 165 -15.85 20.19 32.08
C PRO A 165 -16.25 20.69 33.48
N THR A 166 -17.28 20.11 34.10
CA THR A 166 -17.81 20.49 35.42
C THR A 166 -17.29 19.56 36.51
N THR A 167 -17.42 18.25 36.31
CA THR A 167 -17.05 17.24 37.31
C THR A 167 -15.59 16.83 37.21
N LEU A 168 -14.92 17.13 36.09
CA LEU A 168 -13.55 16.74 35.76
C LEU A 168 -13.34 15.22 35.71
N THR A 169 -14.42 14.44 35.63
CA THR A 169 -14.32 12.99 35.47
C THR A 169 -13.96 12.64 34.03
N VAL A 170 -13.10 11.65 33.87
CA VAL A 170 -12.73 11.10 32.57
C VAL A 170 -13.47 9.79 32.34
N SER A 171 -14.26 9.70 31.27
CA SER A 171 -14.80 8.43 30.77
C SER A 171 -14.04 7.98 29.52
N ARG A 172 -13.96 6.66 29.33
CA ARG A 172 -13.31 6.03 28.17
C ARG A 172 -14.28 5.09 27.49
N GLU A 173 -14.42 5.23 26.18
CA GLU A 173 -15.27 4.40 25.33
C GLU A 173 -14.41 3.77 24.22
N ASN A 174 -14.70 2.52 23.85
CA ASN A 174 -14.06 1.81 22.74
C ASN A 174 -12.52 1.70 22.80
N PHE A 175 -11.89 1.80 23.97
CA PHE A 175 -10.43 1.70 24.10
C PHE A 175 -9.86 0.33 23.74
N ASP A 176 -10.67 -0.73 23.74
CA ASP A 176 -10.29 -2.05 23.23
C ASP A 176 -9.98 -2.04 21.72
N ASN A 177 -10.48 -1.04 20.98
CA ASN A 177 -10.19 -0.84 19.56
C ASN A 177 -8.85 -0.10 19.32
N LEU A 178 -8.21 0.44 20.36
CA LEU A 178 -6.95 1.15 20.23
C LEU A 178 -5.81 0.16 19.93
N LYS A 179 -5.27 0.25 18.71
CA LYS A 179 -4.04 -0.46 18.34
C LYS A 179 -2.85 0.18 19.05
N ARG A 180 -2.44 -0.40 20.18
CA ARG A 180 -1.27 0.05 20.98
C ARG A 180 0.08 -0.28 20.35
N GLU A 181 0.08 -1.22 19.40
CA GLU A 181 1.21 -1.60 18.57
C GLU A 181 0.71 -1.81 17.13
N ASP A 182 1.59 -1.64 16.16
CA ASP A 182 1.35 -2.02 14.77
C ASP A 182 2.17 -3.26 14.45
N ALA A 183 1.52 -4.43 14.48
CA ALA A 183 2.18 -5.71 14.27
C ALA A 183 2.80 -5.84 12.87
N ASP A 184 2.24 -5.18 11.86
CA ASP A 184 2.74 -5.27 10.49
C ASP A 184 3.95 -4.35 10.30
N LEU A 185 3.91 -3.13 10.83
CA LEU A 185 5.09 -2.26 10.91
C LEU A 185 6.20 -2.92 11.76
N ALA A 186 5.86 -3.57 12.87
CA ALA A 186 6.82 -4.28 13.72
C ALA A 186 7.51 -5.42 12.96
N LYS A 187 6.77 -6.22 12.18
CA LYS A 187 7.35 -7.26 11.30
C LYS A 187 8.29 -6.67 10.26
N LEU A 188 7.89 -5.57 9.60
CA LEU A 188 8.75 -4.87 8.63
C LEU A 188 10.01 -4.31 9.31
N ASN A 189 9.86 -3.76 10.52
CA ASN A 189 10.97 -3.26 11.32
C ASN A 189 11.95 -4.37 11.73
N ALA A 190 11.46 -5.58 11.98
CA ALA A 190 12.25 -6.76 12.35
C ALA A 190 12.94 -7.46 11.16
N LEU A 191 12.71 -7.03 9.91
CA LEU A 191 13.40 -7.59 8.75
C LEU A 191 14.92 -7.43 8.89
N PRO A 192 15.71 -8.44 8.45
CA PRO A 192 17.17 -8.37 8.51
C PRO A 192 17.69 -7.23 7.64
N THR A 193 18.75 -6.57 8.10
CA THR A 193 19.45 -5.54 7.32
C THR A 193 20.02 -6.16 6.05
N ALA A 194 19.81 -5.48 4.92
CA ALA A 194 20.40 -5.88 3.66
C ALA A 194 21.72 -5.10 3.44
N GLU A 195 22.86 -5.79 3.51
CA GLU A 195 24.12 -5.24 3.02
C GLU A 195 23.97 -4.90 1.53
N SER A 196 24.47 -3.73 1.07
CA SER A 196 24.43 -3.40 -0.36
C SER A 196 25.69 -2.70 -0.85
N GLY A 197 25.85 -2.72 -2.17
CA GLY A 197 26.83 -1.96 -2.95
C GLY A 197 26.33 -0.61 -3.48
N TRP A 198 25.17 -0.10 -3.05
CA TRP A 198 24.82 1.31 -3.25
C TRP A 198 25.60 2.19 -2.27
N GLY A 199 26.06 3.36 -2.73
CA GLY A 199 26.72 4.37 -1.89
C GLY A 199 25.74 5.10 -0.95
N HIS A 200 26.08 6.34 -0.60
CA HIS A 200 25.25 7.21 0.24
C HIS A 200 23.79 7.35 -0.24
N ASN A 201 22.89 7.72 0.66
CA ASN A 201 21.51 8.06 0.36
C ASN A 201 21.41 9.32 -0.54
N PRO A 202 20.85 9.22 -1.76
CA PRO A 202 20.85 10.33 -2.72
C PRO A 202 19.65 11.27 -2.57
N PHE A 203 18.62 10.91 -1.80
CA PHE A 203 17.34 11.64 -1.73
C PHE A 203 17.34 12.72 -0.65
N GLY A 204 18.44 12.84 0.09
CA GLY A 204 18.54 13.64 1.29
C GLY A 204 17.66 13.11 2.44
N ALA A 205 16.69 12.22 2.26
CA ALA A 205 15.88 11.71 3.37
C ALA A 205 16.74 11.18 4.55
N PRO A 206 16.23 11.06 5.77
CA PRO A 206 16.98 10.39 6.83
C PRO A 206 17.45 8.97 6.42
N ASP A 207 18.71 8.64 6.67
CA ASP A 207 19.33 7.39 6.18
C ASP A 207 18.60 6.13 6.61
N PHE A 208 18.00 6.12 7.80
CA PHE A 208 17.26 4.96 8.28
C PHE A 208 16.02 4.64 7.43
N ILE A 209 15.43 5.63 6.74
CA ILE A 209 14.29 5.41 5.81
C ILE A 209 14.80 4.73 4.54
N PHE A 210 15.95 5.17 4.03
CA PHE A 210 16.61 4.55 2.88
C PHE A 210 17.02 3.11 3.19
N GLU A 211 17.60 2.85 4.35
CA GLU A 211 17.95 1.49 4.79
C GLU A 211 16.70 0.62 5.06
N PHE A 212 15.63 1.21 5.60
CA PHE A 212 14.34 0.52 5.75
C PHE A 212 13.75 0.11 4.39
N GLN A 213 13.80 1.00 3.39
CA GLN A 213 13.36 0.70 2.04
C GLN A 213 14.14 -0.50 1.46
N ARG A 214 15.46 -0.51 1.63
CA ARG A 214 16.35 -1.54 1.09
C ARG A 214 16.12 -2.92 1.69
N LYS A 215 15.95 -3.03 3.01
CA LYS A 215 15.63 -4.34 3.63
C LYS A 215 14.28 -4.86 3.15
N CYS A 216 13.28 -3.99 2.98
CA CYS A 216 11.98 -4.37 2.42
C CYS A 216 12.13 -4.86 0.97
N ASP A 217 12.87 -4.14 0.13
CA ASP A 217 13.09 -4.53 -1.27
C ASP A 217 13.89 -5.84 -1.41
N HIS A 218 14.87 -6.06 -0.53
CA HIS A 218 15.64 -7.30 -0.47
C HIS A 218 14.73 -8.49 -0.08
N ALA A 219 13.95 -8.36 0.98
CA ALA A 219 12.98 -9.38 1.40
C ALA A 219 11.94 -9.64 0.28
N ALA A 220 11.47 -8.57 -0.37
CA ALA A 220 10.55 -8.61 -1.50
C ALA A 220 11.18 -9.16 -2.79
N SER A 221 12.48 -9.37 -2.88
CA SER A 221 13.11 -9.93 -4.10
C SER A 221 13.39 -11.43 -3.96
N ARG A 222 13.51 -11.94 -2.73
CA ARG A 222 13.78 -13.36 -2.45
C ARG A 222 12.54 -14.25 -2.45
N GLY A 223 11.37 -13.72 -2.05
CA GLY A 223 10.14 -14.52 -1.88
C GLY A 223 9.42 -14.88 -3.20
N ALA A 224 9.32 -13.93 -4.14
CA ALA A 224 8.48 -14.04 -5.34
C ALA A 224 8.71 -15.26 -6.26
N PRO A 225 9.97 -15.62 -6.61
CA PRO A 225 10.21 -16.58 -7.69
C PRO A 225 9.89 -18.03 -7.34
N TYR A 226 9.90 -18.37 -6.05
CA TYR A 226 9.74 -19.75 -5.59
C TYR A 226 8.31 -20.26 -5.82
N PHE A 227 7.30 -19.45 -5.48
CA PHE A 227 5.89 -19.85 -5.54
C PHE A 227 5.40 -20.10 -6.97
N ARG A 228 5.69 -19.19 -7.89
CA ARG A 228 5.28 -19.33 -9.31
C ARG A 228 5.84 -20.61 -9.93
N ARG A 229 7.08 -20.97 -9.56
CA ARG A 229 7.72 -22.20 -10.02
C ARG A 229 6.99 -23.45 -9.52
N LEU A 230 6.52 -23.44 -8.27
CA LEU A 230 5.76 -24.54 -7.72
C LEU A 230 4.41 -24.72 -8.42
N ILE A 231 3.65 -23.65 -8.69
CA ILE A 231 2.38 -23.77 -9.44
C ILE A 231 2.62 -24.30 -10.86
N VAL A 232 3.63 -23.76 -11.56
CA VAL A 232 4.01 -24.25 -12.90
C VAL A 232 4.37 -25.75 -12.85
N PHE A 233 5.10 -26.17 -11.81
CA PHE A 233 5.47 -27.57 -11.62
C PHE A 233 4.24 -28.47 -11.40
N THR A 234 3.24 -28.02 -10.64
CA THR A 234 1.95 -28.73 -10.49
C THR A 234 1.28 -28.97 -11.84
N VAL A 235 1.21 -27.95 -12.71
CA VAL A 235 0.64 -28.10 -14.07
C VAL A 235 1.46 -29.08 -14.90
N ILE A 236 2.79 -28.99 -14.87
CA ILE A 236 3.69 -29.93 -15.59
C ILE A 236 3.43 -31.38 -15.17
N LEU A 237 3.28 -31.64 -13.87
CA LEU A 237 3.01 -32.98 -13.35
C LEU A 237 1.65 -33.54 -13.84
N HIS A 238 0.60 -32.70 -13.90
CA HIS A 238 -0.70 -33.13 -14.43
C HIS A 238 -0.64 -33.42 -15.93
N VAL A 239 0.05 -32.57 -16.70
CA VAL A 239 0.27 -32.78 -18.13
C VAL A 239 1.03 -34.08 -18.35
N ALA A 240 2.13 -34.31 -17.63
CA ALA A 240 2.91 -35.55 -17.71
C ALA A 240 2.06 -36.79 -17.38
N ALA A 241 1.28 -36.75 -16.30
CA ALA A 241 0.37 -37.85 -15.94
C ALA A 241 -0.64 -38.17 -17.06
N THR A 242 -1.15 -37.14 -17.72
CA THR A 242 -2.13 -37.27 -18.80
C THR A 242 -1.49 -37.80 -20.09
N LEU A 243 -0.30 -37.33 -20.44
CA LEU A 243 0.46 -37.82 -21.60
C LEU A 243 0.86 -39.29 -21.42
N VAL A 244 1.30 -39.69 -20.22
CA VAL A 244 1.60 -41.10 -19.89
C VAL A 244 0.35 -41.96 -20.04
N ALA A 245 -0.80 -41.49 -19.55
CA ALA A 245 -2.06 -42.23 -19.69
C ALA A 245 -2.52 -42.34 -21.15
N ALA A 246 -2.42 -41.26 -21.93
CA ALA A 246 -2.74 -41.27 -23.35
C ALA A 246 -1.83 -42.20 -24.14
N ALA A 247 -0.51 -42.17 -23.89
CA ALA A 247 0.45 -43.05 -24.55
C ALA A 247 0.19 -44.53 -24.20
N ALA A 248 -0.09 -44.83 -22.93
CA ALA A 248 -0.39 -46.19 -22.50
C ALA A 248 -1.62 -46.77 -23.22
N LEU A 249 -2.67 -45.98 -23.39
CA LEU A 249 -3.90 -46.39 -24.08
C LEU A 249 -3.72 -46.47 -25.60
N SER A 250 -3.04 -45.50 -26.22
CA SER A 250 -2.96 -45.42 -27.69
C SER A 250 -1.95 -46.39 -28.31
N PHE A 251 -0.88 -46.74 -27.59
CA PHE A 251 0.16 -47.65 -28.08
C PHE A 251 0.12 -49.03 -27.41
N ASP A 252 -0.98 -49.34 -26.72
CA ASP A 252 -1.20 -50.61 -26.03
C ASP A 252 -0.03 -51.01 -25.09
N LEU A 253 0.51 -50.03 -24.36
CA LEU A 253 1.68 -50.23 -23.50
C LEU A 253 1.26 -50.79 -22.13
N HIS A 254 1.46 -52.10 -21.94
CA HIS A 254 1.11 -52.81 -20.69
C HIS A 254 2.25 -52.85 -19.65
N TRP A 255 3.17 -51.89 -19.68
CA TRP A 255 4.29 -51.90 -18.73
C TRP A 255 3.82 -51.61 -17.32
N PHE A 256 4.14 -52.50 -16.38
CA PHE A 256 3.71 -52.41 -14.98
C PHE A 256 4.11 -51.08 -14.31
N VAL A 257 5.14 -50.40 -14.82
CA VAL A 257 5.67 -49.13 -14.30
C VAL A 257 4.77 -47.93 -14.64
N LEU A 258 4.01 -47.96 -15.74
CA LEU A 258 3.25 -46.78 -16.23
C LEU A 258 2.17 -46.29 -15.24
N PRO A 259 1.34 -47.16 -14.62
CA PRO A 259 0.40 -46.73 -13.59
C PRO A 259 1.10 -46.08 -12.39
N TRP A 260 2.28 -46.57 -12.00
CA TRP A 260 3.06 -46.01 -10.90
C TRP A 260 3.65 -44.64 -11.25
N ILE A 261 4.12 -44.44 -12.48
CA ILE A 261 4.57 -43.12 -12.96
C ILE A 261 3.41 -42.12 -12.88
N LYS A 262 2.22 -42.49 -13.39
CA LYS A 262 1.02 -41.65 -13.32
C LYS A 262 0.67 -41.29 -11.88
N LEU A 263 0.62 -42.29 -10.99
CA LEU A 263 0.33 -42.08 -9.58
C LEU A 263 1.38 -41.17 -8.92
N ALA A 264 2.66 -41.36 -9.21
CA ALA A 264 3.74 -40.54 -8.69
C ALA A 264 3.61 -39.07 -9.12
N CYS A 265 3.24 -38.80 -10.38
CA CYS A 265 2.97 -37.44 -10.85
C CYS A 265 1.82 -36.78 -10.08
N LEU A 266 0.71 -37.49 -9.85
CA LEU A 266 -0.44 -36.98 -9.12
C LEU A 266 -0.14 -36.76 -7.62
N LEU A 267 0.56 -37.69 -6.97
CA LEU A 267 1.02 -37.53 -5.59
C LEU A 267 2.02 -36.39 -5.45
N GLY A 268 2.92 -36.21 -6.41
CA GLY A 268 3.82 -35.06 -6.46
C GLY A 268 3.07 -33.74 -6.55
N ALA A 269 2.05 -33.66 -7.40
CA ALA A 269 1.22 -32.47 -7.55
C ALA A 269 0.45 -32.14 -6.26
N LEU A 270 -0.09 -33.15 -5.59
CA LEU A 270 -0.72 -33.01 -4.26
C LEU A 270 0.30 -32.54 -3.21
N GLY A 271 1.51 -33.12 -3.20
CA GLY A 271 2.58 -32.71 -2.29
C GLY A 271 2.96 -31.24 -2.45
N VAL A 272 3.05 -30.76 -3.70
CA VAL A 272 3.29 -29.34 -3.99
C VAL A 272 2.13 -28.48 -3.48
N ALA A 273 0.88 -28.88 -3.71
CA ALA A 273 -0.28 -28.15 -3.19
C ALA A 273 -0.26 -28.01 -1.66
N VAL A 274 0.10 -29.07 -0.94
CA VAL A 274 0.27 -29.04 0.52
C VAL A 274 1.41 -28.10 0.95
N LEU A 275 2.53 -28.10 0.22
CA LEU A 275 3.63 -27.17 0.48
C LEU A 275 3.21 -25.71 0.26
N LEU A 276 2.47 -25.43 -0.81
CA LEU A 276 1.94 -24.10 -1.09
C LEU A 276 1.02 -23.62 0.04
N GLN A 277 0.12 -24.49 0.52
CA GLN A 277 -0.77 -24.19 1.63
C GLN A 277 0.00 -23.91 2.93
N ARG A 278 1.05 -24.69 3.23
CA ARG A 278 1.87 -24.50 4.43
C ARG A 278 2.67 -23.20 4.43
N HIS A 279 3.09 -22.72 3.26
CA HIS A 279 3.91 -21.52 3.13
C HIS A 279 3.11 -20.24 2.86
N HIS A 280 1.78 -20.29 2.94
CA HIS A 280 0.90 -19.15 2.67
C HIS A 280 1.24 -17.89 3.48
N HIS A 281 1.57 -18.01 4.78
CA HIS A 281 1.99 -16.86 5.58
C HIS A 281 3.28 -16.19 5.09
N SER A 282 4.22 -16.98 4.54
CA SER A 282 5.44 -16.42 3.95
C SER A 282 5.14 -15.63 2.67
N MET A 283 4.03 -15.93 2.00
CA MET A 283 3.59 -15.20 0.81
C MET A 283 3.05 -13.82 1.17
N HIS A 284 2.16 -13.76 2.16
CA HIS A 284 1.60 -12.51 2.65
C HIS A 284 2.71 -11.54 3.10
N ASN A 285 3.73 -12.07 3.78
CA ASN A 285 4.90 -11.29 4.19
C ASN A 285 5.66 -10.71 2.98
N TRP A 286 5.81 -11.48 1.89
CA TRP A 286 6.51 -11.01 0.69
C TRP A 286 5.75 -9.88 -0.02
N VAL A 287 4.42 -9.99 -0.13
CA VAL A 287 3.56 -8.97 -0.73
C VAL A 287 3.64 -7.67 0.08
N ASN A 288 3.57 -7.75 1.42
CA ASN A 288 3.69 -6.59 2.30
C ASN A 288 5.08 -5.95 2.25
N CYS A 289 6.14 -6.75 2.13
CA CYS A 289 7.50 -6.23 1.91
C CYS A 289 7.60 -5.46 0.59
N ARG A 290 6.96 -5.95 -0.48
CA ARG A 290 6.93 -5.26 -1.78
C ARG A 290 6.17 -3.95 -1.69
N LEU A 291 4.97 -3.94 -1.08
CA LEU A 291 4.22 -2.72 -0.76
C LEU A 291 5.10 -1.70 -0.03
N ALA A 292 5.74 -2.14 1.06
CA ALA A 292 6.56 -1.28 1.89
C ALA A 292 7.76 -0.69 1.12
N ALA A 293 8.42 -1.51 0.30
CA ALA A 293 9.53 -1.08 -0.53
C ALA A 293 9.12 -0.03 -1.56
N GLU A 294 7.98 -0.20 -2.23
CA GLU A 294 7.48 0.75 -3.23
C GLU A 294 6.99 2.05 -2.58
N PHE A 295 6.29 1.99 -1.44
CA PHE A 295 5.84 3.18 -0.72
C PHE A 295 7.01 4.01 -0.22
N CYS A 296 8.02 3.37 0.37
CA CYS A 296 9.24 4.07 0.76
C CYS A 296 9.95 4.66 -0.46
N ARG A 297 10.00 3.95 -1.59
CA ARG A 297 10.62 4.46 -2.82
C ARG A 297 9.91 5.72 -3.34
N SER A 298 8.58 5.76 -3.31
CA SER A 298 7.81 6.97 -3.62
C SER A 298 8.09 8.09 -2.62
N ALA A 299 8.05 7.81 -1.32
CA ALA A 299 8.30 8.81 -0.29
C ALA A 299 9.70 9.44 -0.44
N LEU A 300 10.74 8.61 -0.58
CA LEU A 300 12.13 9.02 -0.81
C LEU A 300 12.25 9.89 -2.07
N ALA A 301 11.62 9.50 -3.18
CA ALA A 301 11.67 10.26 -4.42
C ALA A 301 11.04 11.65 -4.30
N THR A 302 10.04 11.81 -3.43
CA THR A 302 9.36 13.09 -3.17
C THR A 302 9.94 13.88 -2.01
N TRP A 303 10.98 13.38 -1.35
CA TRP A 303 11.44 13.93 -0.06
C TRP A 303 11.91 15.39 -0.16
N GLY A 304 12.45 15.79 -1.32
CA GLY A 304 12.91 17.15 -1.59
C GLY A 304 11.84 18.14 -2.05
N LEU A 305 10.55 17.78 -2.06
CA LEU A 305 9.49 18.72 -2.38
C LEU A 305 9.34 19.80 -1.29
N PRO A 306 8.88 21.02 -1.64
CA PRO A 306 8.73 22.14 -0.70
C PRO A 306 7.58 21.93 0.30
N ARG A 307 6.76 20.91 0.10
CA ARG A 307 5.66 20.49 0.98
C ARG A 307 5.68 18.97 1.09
N ALA A 308 5.21 18.47 2.21
CA ALA A 308 5.05 17.03 2.41
C ALA A 308 4.07 16.50 1.37
N ALA A 309 4.46 15.46 0.65
CA ALA A 309 3.65 14.92 -0.42
C ALA A 309 2.48 14.13 0.18
N PRO A 310 1.22 14.42 -0.19
CA PRO A 310 0.05 13.66 0.27
C PRO A 310 -0.06 12.32 -0.50
N LEU A 311 1.01 11.51 -0.46
CA LEU A 311 1.09 10.28 -1.25
C LEU A 311 0.10 9.22 -0.81
N PHE A 312 -0.25 9.21 0.48
CA PHE A 312 -0.89 8.07 1.13
C PHE A 312 -2.24 8.40 1.81
N GLU A 313 -2.74 9.63 1.69
CA GLU A 313 -3.98 10.06 2.34
C GLU A 313 -5.20 9.22 1.90
N ASP A 314 -5.25 8.86 0.61
CA ASP A 314 -6.36 8.09 0.02
C ASP A 314 -6.20 6.56 0.18
N ILE A 315 -5.27 6.07 1.00
CA ILE A 315 -4.99 4.63 1.13
C ILE A 315 -5.66 4.06 2.37
N ASP A 316 -6.77 3.36 2.17
CA ASP A 316 -7.42 2.59 3.22
C ASP A 316 -6.97 1.13 3.22
N LEU A 317 -5.73 0.90 3.66
CA LEU A 317 -5.16 -0.43 3.82
C LEU A 317 -4.68 -0.62 5.28
N PRO A 318 -5.45 -1.34 6.13
CA PRO A 318 -5.16 -1.42 7.56
C PRO A 318 -3.77 -1.96 7.92
N HIS A 319 -3.16 -2.79 7.07
CA HIS A 319 -1.88 -3.47 7.30
C HIS A 319 -0.64 -2.60 6.94
N VAL A 320 -0.83 -1.45 6.31
CA VAL A 320 0.25 -0.48 6.01
C VAL A 320 0.04 0.86 6.68
N ARG A 321 -1.01 1.02 7.51
CA ARG A 321 -1.37 2.29 8.14
C ARG A 321 -0.23 2.87 8.98
N GLY A 322 0.43 2.07 9.81
CA GLY A 322 1.60 2.53 10.58
C GLY A 322 2.75 2.97 9.69
N LEU A 323 3.03 2.23 8.62
CA LEU A 323 4.07 2.57 7.64
C LEU A 323 3.78 3.92 6.96
N THR A 324 2.60 4.06 6.35
CA THR A 324 2.25 5.26 5.58
C THR A 324 2.20 6.50 6.47
N ARG A 325 1.64 6.37 7.68
CA ARG A 325 1.64 7.42 8.69
C ARG A 325 3.06 7.85 9.06
N SER A 326 3.95 6.88 9.30
CA SER A 326 5.33 7.17 9.70
C SER A 326 6.10 7.90 8.61
N LEU A 327 5.95 7.47 7.36
CA LEU A 327 6.54 8.17 6.21
C LEU A 327 6.01 9.60 6.08
N HIS A 328 4.69 9.80 6.24
CA HIS A 328 4.07 11.12 6.12
C HIS A 328 4.56 12.09 7.21
N ILE A 329 4.57 11.67 8.48
CA ILE A 329 5.03 12.50 9.62
C ILE A 329 6.52 12.81 9.50
N LEU A 330 7.35 11.82 9.16
CA LEU A 330 8.77 12.06 8.98
C LEU A 330 9.03 13.02 7.81
N HIS A 331 8.24 12.94 6.74
CA HIS A 331 8.35 13.87 5.62
C HIS A 331 7.93 15.28 6.06
N SER A 332 6.81 15.46 6.74
CA SER A 332 6.35 16.77 7.22
C SER A 332 7.37 17.46 8.12
N ARG A 333 8.00 16.73 9.04
CA ARG A 333 9.08 17.26 9.89
C ARG A 333 10.31 17.74 9.12
N SER A 334 10.61 17.12 7.98
CA SER A 334 11.81 17.47 7.20
C SER A 334 11.65 18.66 6.27
N VAL A 335 10.40 19.09 6.02
CA VAL A 335 10.09 20.20 5.10
C VAL A 335 10.55 21.55 5.67
N SER A 336 10.44 21.74 7.00
CA SER A 336 10.87 22.98 7.66
C SER A 336 12.38 23.24 7.54
N ASP A 337 13.17 22.20 7.34
CA ASP A 337 14.63 22.24 7.50
C ASP A 337 15.39 22.37 6.17
N ARG A 338 14.71 22.45 5.01
CA ARG A 338 15.38 22.27 3.70
C ARG A 338 15.01 23.23 2.58
N SER A 339 16.06 23.66 1.88
CA SER A 339 16.00 24.40 0.62
C SER A 339 16.85 23.72 -0.45
N ILE A 340 16.30 22.70 -1.12
CA ILE A 340 16.88 22.18 -2.37
C ILE A 340 16.39 23.06 -3.53
N SER A 341 17.22 23.25 -4.58
CA SER A 341 16.78 23.96 -5.79
C SER A 341 15.85 23.10 -6.65
N ILE A 342 15.01 23.74 -7.47
CA ILE A 342 14.12 23.03 -8.41
C ILE A 342 14.94 22.12 -9.34
N GLU A 343 16.07 22.63 -9.83
CA GLU A 343 16.97 21.99 -10.79
C GLU A 343 17.64 20.77 -10.17
N GLU A 344 18.12 20.88 -8.94
CA GLU A 344 18.72 19.77 -8.23
C GLU A 344 17.69 18.69 -7.89
N PHE A 345 16.49 19.08 -7.45
CA PHE A 345 15.40 18.14 -7.22
C PHE A 345 14.99 17.43 -8.52
N LYS A 346 14.79 18.16 -9.62
CA LYS A 346 14.48 17.60 -10.94
C LYS A 346 15.55 16.60 -11.37
N ARG A 347 16.83 16.96 -11.24
CA ARG A 347 17.95 16.07 -11.57
C ARG A 347 17.89 14.77 -10.77
N LEU A 348 17.77 14.85 -9.45
CA LEU A 348 17.68 13.68 -8.58
C LEU A 348 16.47 12.81 -8.90
N TYR A 349 15.29 13.40 -9.09
CA TYR A 349 14.08 12.67 -9.42
C TYR A 349 14.17 11.99 -10.81
N LEU A 350 14.75 12.66 -11.80
CA LEU A 350 14.99 12.07 -13.12
C LEU A 350 15.96 10.89 -13.03
N GLU A 351 17.14 11.10 -12.44
CA GLU A 351 18.21 10.10 -12.40
C GLU A 351 17.87 8.90 -11.50
N LYS A 352 17.30 9.14 -10.32
CA LYS A 352 17.14 8.11 -9.27
C LYS A 352 15.74 7.53 -9.16
N ARG A 353 14.74 8.16 -9.79
CA ARG A 353 13.36 7.66 -9.77
C ARG A 353 12.86 7.31 -11.16
N ILE A 354 12.91 8.23 -12.12
CA ILE A 354 12.34 8.00 -13.45
C ILE A 354 13.23 7.06 -14.27
N ASP A 355 14.52 7.33 -14.38
CA ASP A 355 15.44 6.53 -15.20
C ASP A 355 15.61 5.11 -14.65
N ASP A 356 15.70 4.95 -13.33
CA ASP A 356 15.73 3.63 -12.67
C ASP A 356 14.45 2.82 -12.94
N GLN A 357 13.27 3.45 -12.88
CA GLN A 357 12.00 2.78 -13.18
C GLN A 357 11.86 2.46 -14.67
N LEU A 358 12.28 3.36 -15.57
CA LEU A 358 12.32 3.10 -17.01
C LEU A 358 13.21 1.90 -17.34
N ALA A 359 14.40 1.83 -16.73
CA ALA A 359 15.32 0.70 -16.89
C ALA A 359 14.69 -0.60 -16.39
N TYR A 360 14.06 -0.58 -15.21
CA TYR A 360 13.35 -1.73 -14.66
C TYR A 360 12.26 -2.24 -15.63
N TYR A 361 11.35 -1.38 -16.08
CA TYR A 361 10.24 -1.80 -16.96
C TYR A 361 10.74 -2.30 -18.31
N ARG A 362 11.77 -1.68 -18.90
CA ARG A 362 12.41 -2.17 -20.14
C ARG A 362 12.98 -3.57 -19.97
N ILE A 363 13.70 -3.82 -18.88
CA ILE A 363 14.27 -5.13 -18.59
C ILE A 363 13.15 -6.17 -18.40
N GLN A 364 12.11 -5.85 -17.62
CA GLN A 364 11.00 -6.77 -17.39
C GLN A 364 10.21 -7.08 -18.67
N GLU A 365 9.96 -6.08 -19.52
CA GLU A 365 9.31 -6.27 -20.83
C GLU A 365 10.15 -7.17 -21.74
N SER A 366 11.46 -6.91 -21.84
CA SER A 366 12.37 -7.69 -22.70
C SER A 366 12.42 -9.17 -22.33
N ARG A 367 12.09 -9.51 -21.08
CA ARG A 367 11.96 -10.89 -20.58
C ARG A 367 10.56 -11.46 -20.80
N ALA A 368 9.52 -10.69 -20.47
CA ALA A 368 8.14 -11.17 -20.50
C ALA A 368 7.58 -11.31 -21.92
N LEU A 369 7.93 -10.42 -22.85
CA LEU A 369 7.38 -10.39 -24.20
C LEU A 369 7.76 -11.64 -25.03
N PRO A 370 9.04 -12.04 -25.11
CA PRO A 370 9.41 -13.27 -25.83
C PRO A 370 8.78 -14.52 -25.20
N GLN A 371 8.68 -14.56 -23.86
CA GLN A 371 8.02 -15.66 -23.17
C GLN A 371 6.54 -15.75 -23.53
N PHE A 372 5.82 -14.62 -23.51
CA PHE A 372 4.42 -14.55 -23.91
C PHE A 372 4.22 -14.99 -25.36
N ALA A 373 5.04 -14.49 -26.28
CA ALA A 373 4.97 -14.83 -27.70
C ALA A 373 5.18 -16.34 -27.94
N ARG A 374 6.17 -16.95 -27.30
CA ARG A 374 6.46 -18.39 -27.42
C ARG A 374 5.32 -19.25 -26.87
N LEU A 375 4.80 -18.93 -25.69
CA LEU A 375 3.69 -19.69 -25.09
C LEU A 375 2.40 -19.56 -25.92
N LYS A 376 2.12 -18.35 -26.43
CA LYS A 376 0.96 -18.11 -27.31
C LYS A 376 1.10 -18.85 -28.65
N ALA A 377 2.29 -18.88 -29.23
CA ALA A 377 2.57 -19.66 -30.43
C ALA A 377 2.39 -21.16 -30.15
N GLY A 378 2.93 -21.67 -29.04
CA GLY A 378 2.76 -23.06 -28.61
C GLY A 378 1.30 -23.46 -28.45
N PHE A 379 0.49 -22.61 -27.83
CA PHE A 379 -0.97 -22.79 -27.71
C PHE A 379 -1.63 -22.95 -29.09
N TRP A 380 -1.37 -22.02 -30.02
CA TRP A 380 -1.97 -22.07 -31.36
C TRP A 380 -1.50 -23.29 -32.16
N ILE A 381 -0.21 -23.60 -32.12
CA ILE A 381 0.35 -24.78 -32.79
C ILE A 381 -0.30 -26.05 -32.27
N ALA A 382 -0.36 -26.24 -30.95
CA ALA A 382 -0.97 -27.44 -30.35
C ALA A 382 -2.46 -27.54 -30.68
N THR A 383 -3.20 -26.43 -30.63
CA THR A 383 -4.63 -26.38 -30.96
C THR A 383 -4.90 -26.72 -32.43
N LEU A 384 -4.14 -26.11 -33.36
CA LEU A 384 -4.29 -26.36 -34.79
C LEU A 384 -3.91 -27.79 -35.15
N LEU A 385 -2.82 -28.32 -34.58
CA LEU A 385 -2.44 -29.71 -34.79
C LEU A 385 -3.51 -30.68 -34.24
N ALA A 386 -4.10 -30.40 -33.08
CA ALA A 386 -5.18 -31.22 -32.53
C ALA A 386 -6.40 -31.24 -33.47
N LEU A 387 -6.77 -30.07 -34.00
CA LEU A 387 -7.86 -29.94 -34.97
C LEU A 387 -7.55 -30.69 -36.27
N CYS A 388 -6.34 -30.56 -36.80
CA CYS A 388 -5.90 -31.29 -38.00
C CYS A 388 -5.94 -32.81 -37.78
N CYS A 389 -5.45 -33.30 -36.64
CA CYS A 389 -5.48 -34.73 -36.30
C CYS A 389 -6.91 -35.25 -36.19
N THR A 390 -7.79 -34.49 -35.52
CA THR A 390 -9.21 -34.83 -35.36
C THR A 390 -9.95 -34.81 -36.70
N PHE A 391 -9.67 -33.82 -37.55
CA PHE A 391 -10.23 -33.74 -38.89
C PHE A 391 -9.74 -34.88 -39.79
N ALA A 392 -8.44 -35.20 -39.75
CA ALA A 392 -7.87 -36.31 -40.50
C ALA A 392 -8.48 -37.66 -40.06
N TYR A 393 -8.71 -37.85 -38.75
CA TYR A 393 -9.43 -39.01 -38.24
C TYR A 393 -10.86 -39.08 -38.79
N ALA A 394 -11.62 -38.00 -38.69
CA ALA A 394 -13.00 -37.95 -39.18
C ALA A 394 -13.09 -38.21 -40.70
N LEU A 395 -12.18 -37.63 -41.48
CA LEU A 395 -12.12 -37.81 -42.93
C LEU A 395 -11.70 -39.23 -43.30
N GLY A 396 -10.63 -39.74 -42.70
CA GLY A 396 -10.14 -41.10 -42.95
C GLY A 396 -11.20 -42.16 -42.61
N HIS A 397 -11.91 -41.96 -41.50
CA HIS A 397 -13.01 -42.84 -41.10
C HIS A 397 -14.21 -42.76 -42.07
N THR A 398 -14.58 -41.56 -42.51
CA THR A 398 -15.70 -41.34 -43.44
C THR A 398 -15.42 -41.88 -44.84
N LEU A 399 -14.18 -41.73 -45.32
CA LEU A 399 -13.75 -42.18 -46.65
C LEU A 399 -13.27 -43.64 -46.66
N HIS A 400 -13.30 -44.34 -45.52
CA HIS A 400 -12.73 -45.68 -45.36
C HIS A 400 -11.28 -45.78 -45.87
N ALA A 401 -10.48 -44.74 -45.64
CA ALA A 401 -9.09 -44.70 -46.07
C ALA A 401 -8.26 -45.68 -45.23
N GLU A 402 -7.46 -46.53 -45.90
CA GLU A 402 -6.52 -47.40 -45.22
C GLU A 402 -5.32 -46.61 -44.72
N VAL A 403 -5.10 -46.64 -43.41
CA VAL A 403 -4.00 -45.94 -42.72
C VAL A 403 -3.19 -46.99 -41.96
N THR A 404 -1.87 -46.86 -41.98
CA THR A 404 -1.00 -47.79 -41.25
C THR A 404 -1.23 -47.71 -39.73
N ALA A 405 -1.05 -48.83 -39.02
CA ALA A 405 -1.33 -48.91 -37.58
C ALA A 405 -0.63 -47.82 -36.76
N TRP A 406 0.67 -47.58 -36.99
CA TRP A 406 1.41 -46.54 -36.26
C TRP A 406 0.86 -45.13 -36.49
N MET A 407 0.37 -44.83 -37.71
CA MET A 407 -0.25 -43.55 -38.03
C MET A 407 -1.61 -43.42 -37.33
N GLN A 408 -2.39 -44.49 -37.28
CA GLN A 408 -3.65 -44.52 -36.55
C GLN A 408 -3.43 -44.28 -35.05
N ASP A 409 -2.53 -45.03 -34.42
CA ASP A 409 -2.23 -44.91 -32.99
C ASP A 409 -1.74 -43.50 -32.63
N THR A 410 -0.88 -42.92 -33.49
CA THR A 410 -0.30 -41.60 -33.25
C THR A 410 -1.28 -40.47 -33.55
N PHE A 411 -1.79 -40.40 -34.78
CA PHE A 411 -2.54 -39.24 -35.27
C PHE A 411 -4.04 -39.31 -34.96
N PHE A 412 -4.61 -40.49 -34.74
CA PHE A 412 -6.05 -40.63 -34.47
C PHE A 412 -6.37 -40.86 -33.00
N TYR A 413 -5.44 -41.40 -32.21
CA TYR A 413 -5.65 -41.65 -30.78
C TYR A 413 -4.76 -40.79 -29.87
N PHE A 414 -3.44 -40.90 -29.99
CA PHE A 414 -2.53 -40.25 -29.03
C PHE A 414 -2.54 -38.72 -29.12
N LEU A 415 -2.30 -38.16 -30.31
CA LEU A 415 -2.18 -36.72 -30.51
C LEU A 415 -3.50 -35.96 -30.27
N PRO A 416 -4.68 -36.43 -30.70
CA PRO A 416 -5.95 -35.77 -30.39
C PRO A 416 -6.27 -35.66 -28.89
N ILE A 417 -5.80 -36.61 -28.07
CA ILE A 417 -5.95 -36.55 -26.60
C ILE A 417 -4.88 -35.65 -25.98
N SER A 418 -3.64 -35.76 -26.47
CA SER A 418 -2.46 -35.12 -25.86
C SER A 418 -2.34 -33.62 -26.17
N LEU A 419 -2.60 -33.23 -27.42
CA LEU A 419 -2.38 -31.85 -27.88
C LEU A 419 -3.31 -30.82 -27.21
N PRO A 420 -4.61 -31.09 -26.95
CA PRO A 420 -5.46 -30.18 -26.19
C PRO A 420 -4.97 -29.95 -24.76
N VAL A 421 -4.42 -30.99 -24.10
CA VAL A 421 -3.86 -30.88 -22.74
C VAL A 421 -2.59 -30.02 -22.75
N VAL A 422 -1.74 -30.19 -23.76
CA VAL A 422 -0.55 -29.34 -23.96
C VAL A 422 -0.95 -27.89 -24.27
N ALA A 423 -1.99 -27.67 -25.09
CA ALA A 423 -2.53 -26.34 -25.34
C ALA A 423 -3.06 -25.69 -24.05
N ALA A 424 -3.81 -26.44 -23.24
CA ALA A 424 -4.30 -26.00 -21.93
C ALA A 424 -3.14 -25.63 -20.99
N ALA A 425 -2.02 -26.36 -21.04
CA ALA A 425 -0.82 -26.04 -20.27
C ALA A 425 -0.19 -24.71 -20.70
N PHE A 426 -0.07 -24.45 -22.01
CA PHE A 426 0.47 -23.19 -22.52
C PHE A 426 -0.35 -21.98 -22.04
N ILE A 427 -1.68 -22.03 -22.15
CA ILE A 427 -2.53 -20.93 -21.66
C ILE A 427 -2.49 -20.81 -20.13
N SER A 428 -2.41 -21.93 -19.41
CA SER A 428 -2.23 -21.93 -17.96
C SER A 428 -0.93 -21.24 -17.57
N PHE A 429 0.19 -21.49 -18.27
CA PHE A 429 1.46 -20.80 -18.00
C PHE A 429 1.41 -19.30 -18.30
N VAL A 430 0.68 -18.88 -19.33
CA VAL A 430 0.43 -17.46 -19.61
C VAL A 430 -0.33 -16.82 -18.45
N SER A 431 -1.37 -17.48 -17.96
CA SER A 431 -2.22 -17.01 -16.85
C SER A 431 -1.47 -16.97 -15.51
N ILE A 432 -0.81 -18.05 -15.10
CA ILE A 432 -0.04 -18.16 -13.84
C ILE A 432 1.03 -17.07 -13.73
N ASN A 433 1.68 -16.74 -14.85
CA ASN A 433 2.71 -15.73 -14.87
C ASN A 433 2.16 -14.31 -15.11
N ASP A 434 0.86 -14.17 -15.36
CA ASP A 434 0.19 -12.90 -15.67
C ASP A 434 0.83 -12.17 -16.87
N LEU A 435 1.30 -12.94 -17.87
CA LEU A 435 2.18 -12.40 -18.92
C LEU A 435 1.47 -11.37 -19.81
N GLN A 436 0.19 -11.61 -20.12
CA GLN A 436 -0.57 -10.70 -20.97
C GLN A 436 -0.73 -9.32 -20.32
N ARG A 437 -1.15 -9.28 -19.05
CA ARG A 437 -1.29 -8.01 -18.30
C ARG A 437 0.07 -7.36 -18.10
N ARG A 438 1.08 -8.12 -17.66
CA ARG A 438 2.44 -7.60 -17.42
C ARG A 438 3.04 -6.92 -18.64
N VAL A 439 3.01 -7.58 -19.81
CA VAL A 439 3.55 -6.99 -21.04
C VAL A 439 2.81 -5.69 -21.40
N ALA A 440 1.48 -5.66 -21.28
CA ALA A 440 0.70 -4.45 -21.54
C ALA A 440 1.05 -3.32 -20.56
N ARG A 441 1.08 -3.63 -19.25
CA ARG A 441 1.38 -2.66 -18.19
C ARG A 441 2.80 -2.13 -18.22
N TYR A 442 3.79 -2.97 -18.52
CA TYR A 442 5.18 -2.51 -18.68
C TYR A 442 5.32 -1.49 -19.81
N ARG A 443 4.62 -1.68 -20.93
CA ARG A 443 4.60 -0.71 -22.04
C ARG A 443 3.92 0.59 -21.66
N GLU A 444 2.77 0.49 -20.99
CA GLU A 444 2.00 1.66 -20.55
C GLU A 444 2.81 2.48 -19.52
N MET A 445 3.42 1.82 -18.53
CA MET A 445 4.28 2.48 -17.55
C MET A 445 5.53 3.08 -18.20
N HIS A 446 6.14 2.39 -19.16
CA HIS A 446 7.26 2.93 -19.93
C HIS A 446 6.89 4.22 -20.67
N GLN A 447 5.76 4.24 -21.38
CA GLN A 447 5.26 5.43 -22.08
C GLN A 447 4.94 6.57 -21.11
N MET A 448 4.23 6.27 -20.01
CA MET A 448 3.87 7.26 -18.99
C MET A 448 5.11 7.90 -18.34
N LEU A 449 6.14 7.11 -18.04
CA LEU A 449 7.39 7.60 -17.47
C LEU A 449 8.23 8.40 -18.47
N ASP A 450 8.26 8.01 -19.74
CA ASP A 450 8.96 8.76 -20.79
C ASP A 450 8.27 10.13 -21.04
N ASP A 451 6.94 10.16 -20.99
CA ASP A 451 6.16 11.40 -21.01
C ASP A 451 6.44 12.28 -19.79
N ALA A 452 6.48 11.69 -18.59
CA ALA A 452 6.81 12.41 -17.37
C ALA A 452 8.23 13.01 -17.45
N ARG A 453 9.22 12.23 -17.92
CA ARG A 453 10.59 12.68 -18.16
C ARG A 453 10.63 13.92 -19.05
N ARG A 454 9.95 13.86 -20.20
CA ARG A 454 9.90 14.97 -21.17
C ARG A 454 9.23 16.20 -20.58
N ARG A 455 8.08 16.04 -19.93
CA ARG A 455 7.33 17.16 -19.33
C ARG A 455 8.09 17.83 -18.19
N LEU A 456 8.77 17.05 -17.36
CA LEU A 456 9.49 17.59 -16.21
C LEU A 456 10.62 18.54 -16.64
N HIS A 457 11.23 18.30 -17.80
CA HIS A 457 12.25 19.20 -18.35
C HIS A 457 11.73 20.64 -18.50
N PHE A 458 10.50 20.81 -18.96
CA PHE A 458 9.83 22.10 -19.19
C PHE A 458 9.17 22.72 -17.94
N CYS A 459 9.19 22.03 -16.80
CA CYS A 459 8.67 22.58 -15.55
C CYS A 459 9.66 23.58 -14.94
N GLU A 460 9.26 24.85 -14.82
CA GLU A 460 10.08 25.93 -14.27
C GLU A 460 9.65 26.40 -12.87
N THR A 461 8.49 25.94 -12.39
CA THR A 461 7.94 26.33 -11.08
C THR A 461 7.70 25.12 -10.19
N TRP A 462 7.82 25.30 -8.87
CA TRP A 462 7.50 24.25 -7.88
C TRP A 462 6.10 23.68 -8.07
N SER A 463 5.09 24.51 -8.29
CA SER A 463 3.71 24.04 -8.51
C SER A 463 3.58 23.11 -9.71
N SER A 464 4.30 23.40 -10.80
CA SER A 464 4.31 22.55 -12.00
C SER A 464 5.05 21.22 -11.77
N VAL A 465 6.20 21.29 -11.08
CA VAL A 465 7.01 20.12 -10.71
C VAL A 465 6.23 19.20 -9.77
N GLU A 466 5.72 19.73 -8.67
CA GLU A 466 4.95 19.01 -7.66
C GLU A 466 3.73 18.31 -8.30
N ARG A 467 2.95 19.03 -9.11
CA ARG A 467 1.79 18.44 -9.79
C ARG A 467 2.17 17.27 -10.70
N LEU A 468 3.26 17.40 -11.45
CA LEU A 468 3.71 16.35 -12.35
C LEU A 468 4.26 15.15 -11.56
N VAL A 469 5.09 15.39 -10.55
CA VAL A 469 5.67 14.36 -9.67
C VAL A 469 4.58 13.60 -8.95
N LEU A 470 3.65 14.28 -8.30
CA LEU A 470 2.53 13.64 -7.60
C LEU A 470 1.66 12.81 -8.54
N ARG A 471 1.43 13.29 -9.78
CA ARG A 471 0.71 12.52 -10.79
C ARG A 471 1.47 11.25 -11.20
N THR A 472 2.78 11.35 -11.41
CA THR A 472 3.63 10.20 -11.76
C THR A 472 3.70 9.19 -10.62
N GLU A 473 3.92 9.64 -9.38
CA GLU A 473 3.97 8.77 -8.21
C GLU A 473 2.62 8.10 -7.93
N ARG A 474 1.50 8.81 -8.13
CA ARG A 474 0.16 8.22 -8.05
C ARG A 474 -0.04 7.12 -9.08
N ALA A 475 0.41 7.31 -10.32
CA ALA A 475 0.30 6.29 -11.37
C ALA A 475 1.15 5.04 -11.07
N LEU A 476 2.40 5.23 -10.60
CA LEU A 476 3.26 4.13 -10.17
C LEU A 476 2.66 3.36 -8.99
N ARG A 477 2.11 4.08 -8.01
CA ARG A 477 1.43 3.50 -6.86
C ARG A 477 0.15 2.76 -7.25
N GLN A 478 -0.62 3.30 -8.19
CA GLN A 478 -1.86 2.65 -8.63
C GLN A 478 -1.58 1.28 -9.27
N GLU A 479 -0.57 1.17 -10.14
CA GLU A 479 -0.15 -0.13 -10.69
C GLU A 479 0.20 -1.13 -9.57
N MET A 480 0.89 -0.63 -8.54
CA MET A 480 1.31 -1.43 -7.41
C MET A 480 0.11 -1.91 -6.56
N LEU A 481 -0.87 -1.05 -6.31
CA LEU A 481 -2.11 -1.37 -5.59
C LEU A 481 -3.01 -2.33 -6.39
N GLU A 482 -3.12 -2.17 -7.71
CA GLU A 482 -3.82 -3.10 -8.60
C GLU A 482 -3.13 -4.48 -8.60
N TRP A 483 -1.80 -4.51 -8.62
CA TRP A 483 -1.06 -5.76 -8.50
C TRP A 483 -1.27 -6.42 -7.13
N HIS A 484 -1.28 -5.63 -6.06
CA HIS A 484 -1.56 -6.10 -4.71
C HIS A 484 -2.95 -6.75 -4.62
N SER A 485 -4.00 -6.07 -5.09
CA SER A 485 -5.37 -6.57 -5.00
C SER A 485 -5.57 -7.89 -5.77
N ILE A 486 -4.96 -8.02 -6.96
CA ILE A 486 -5.00 -9.26 -7.74
C ILE A 486 -4.29 -10.38 -6.99
N THR A 487 -3.12 -10.10 -6.43
CA THR A 487 -2.30 -11.10 -5.75
C THR A 487 -2.97 -11.55 -4.45
N SER A 488 -3.47 -10.63 -3.64
CA SER A 488 -4.18 -10.95 -2.40
C SER A 488 -5.49 -11.69 -2.64
N PHE A 489 -6.22 -11.36 -3.71
CA PHE A 489 -7.46 -12.08 -4.07
C PHE A 489 -7.18 -13.50 -4.58
N SER A 490 -6.11 -13.70 -5.34
CA SER A 490 -5.67 -15.03 -5.77
C SER A 490 -5.15 -15.91 -4.62
N GLU A 491 -4.88 -15.31 -3.46
CA GLU A 491 -4.39 -15.96 -2.25
C GLU A 491 -5.54 -16.36 -1.31
N SER A 492 -6.68 -15.66 -1.34
CA SER A 492 -7.84 -15.94 -0.49
C SER A 492 -8.73 -17.10 -0.97
N HIS A 493 -8.49 -17.62 -2.16
CA HIS A 493 -9.21 -18.72 -2.81
C HIS A 493 -8.26 -19.86 -3.16
#